data_AF-A0A4V4HCD5-F1
#
_entry.id   AF-A0A4V4HCD5-F1
#
_cell.length_a   1.000
_cell.length_b   1.000
_cell.length_c   1.000
_cell.angle_alpha   90.00
_cell.angle_beta   90.00
_cell.angle_gamma   90.00
#
_symmetry.space_group_name_H-M   'P 1'
#
loop_
_entity.id
_entity.type
_entity.pdbx_description
1 polymer ?
#
loop_
_entity_poly.entity_id
_entity_poly.type
_entity_poly.pdbx_seq_one_letter_code
_entity_poly.pdbx_strand_id
1 'polypeptide(L)'
;MQRHEMLRKTAFKVKRDTFERLASQFADVDPVTVHVVAERVAKGNSVTAHNEKERKVLRLMNEVRLITSHVDGSPTSKSHRRNEIRSLMMEKGMPSFFITVNPADTFNPIV
;
A
#
# COMPACT_ATOMS: atom_id res chain seq x y z
N MET A 1 -10.71 2.92 18.30
CA MET A 1 -11.71 3.24 17.25
C MET A 1 -11.19 3.05 15.81
N GLN A 2 -9.94 3.40 15.48
CA GLN A 2 -9.40 3.33 14.10
C GLN A 2 -9.51 1.95 13.40
N ARG A 3 -9.23 0.83 14.09
CA ARG A 3 -9.29 -0.51 13.49
C ARG A 3 -10.71 -0.89 13.04
N HIS A 4 -11.73 -0.59 13.85
CA HIS A 4 -13.11 -0.93 13.55
C HIS A 4 -13.64 -0.13 12.35
N GLU A 5 -13.34 1.17 12.28
CA GLU A 5 -13.73 2.02 11.15
C GLU A 5 -13.04 1.60 9.84
N MET A 6 -11.75 1.24 9.92
CA MET A 6 -11.00 0.74 8.77
C MET A 6 -11.59 -0.56 8.24
N LEU A 7 -11.93 -1.51 9.13
CA LEU A 7 -12.59 -2.75 8.75
C LEU A 7 -13.95 -2.49 8.09
N ARG A 8 -14.76 -1.58 8.64
CA ARG A 8 -16.06 -1.21 8.10
C ARG A 8 -15.94 -0.57 6.71
N LYS A 9 -15.02 0.38 6.52
CA LYS A 9 -14.75 1.00 5.20
C LYS A 9 -14.21 0.00 4.18
N THR A 10 -13.36 -0.92 4.61
CA THR A 10 -12.82 -1.99 3.76
C THR A 10 -13.91 -2.93 3.29
N ALA A 11 -14.82 -3.33 4.18
CA ALA A 11 -15.94 -4.21 3.86
C ALA A 11 -16.89 -3.61 2.80
N PHE A 12 -17.01 -2.29 2.70
CA PHE A 12 -17.82 -1.62 1.67
C PHE A 12 -17.08 -1.45 0.34
N LYS A 13 -15.75 -1.37 0.35
CA LYS A 13 -14.94 -1.10 -0.86
C LYS A 13 -14.51 -2.37 -1.59
N VAL A 14 -14.50 -3.52 -0.91
CA VAL A 14 -14.11 -4.81 -1.48
C VAL A 14 -15.34 -5.71 -1.57
N LYS A 15 -15.59 -6.31 -2.74
CA LYS A 15 -16.68 -7.29 -2.89
C LYS A 15 -16.41 -8.50 -1.99
N ARG A 16 -17.42 -8.93 -1.21
CA ARG A 16 -17.31 -10.05 -0.26
C ARG A 16 -16.80 -11.34 -0.92
N ASP A 17 -17.33 -11.67 -2.09
CA ASP A 17 -16.92 -12.84 -2.88
C ASP A 17 -15.42 -12.84 -3.24
N THR A 18 -14.89 -11.68 -3.64
CA THR A 18 -13.47 -11.53 -3.95
C THR A 18 -12.59 -11.69 -2.71
N PHE A 19 -13.04 -11.20 -1.55
CA PHE A 19 -12.32 -11.34 -0.30
C PHE A 19 -12.29 -12.79 0.18
N GLU A 20 -13.42 -13.50 0.14
CA GLU A 20 -13.51 -14.90 0.57
C GLU A 20 -12.66 -15.82 -0.33
N ARG A 21 -12.68 -15.60 -1.65
CA ARG A 21 -11.83 -16.33 -2.60
C ARG A 21 -10.34 -16.09 -2.34
N LEU A 22 -9.95 -14.85 -2.05
CA LEU A 22 -8.55 -14.54 -1.77
C LEU A 22 -8.10 -15.15 -0.43
N ALA A 23 -8.97 -15.14 0.58
CA ALA A 23 -8.68 -15.74 1.88
C ALA A 23 -8.48 -17.25 1.77
N SER A 24 -9.29 -17.95 0.98
CA SER A 24 -9.11 -19.38 0.73
C SER A 24 -7.84 -19.69 -0.07
N GLN A 25 -7.53 -18.89 -1.09
CA GLN A 25 -6.27 -19.01 -1.83
C GLN A 25 -5.06 -18.74 -0.95
N PHE A 26 -5.13 -17.76 -0.04
CA PHE A 26 -4.05 -17.45 0.90
C PHE A 26 -3.81 -18.61 1.88
N ALA A 27 -4.88 -19.25 2.37
CA ALA A 27 -4.78 -20.40 3.27
C ALA A 27 -4.17 -21.64 2.60
N ASP A 28 -4.32 -21.78 1.28
CA ASP A 28 -3.81 -22.91 0.49
C ASP A 28 -2.34 -22.76 0.07
N VAL A 29 -1.73 -21.58 0.25
CA VAL A 29 -0.34 -21.35 -0.14
C VAL A 29 0.64 -21.86 0.92
N ASP A 30 1.67 -22.57 0.46
CA ASP A 30 2.79 -23.04 1.28
C ASP A 30 3.63 -21.88 1.85
N PRO A 31 3.78 -21.77 3.20
CA PRO A 31 4.53 -20.69 3.85
C PRO A 31 6.01 -20.62 3.44
N VAL A 32 6.64 -21.77 3.16
CA VAL A 32 8.06 -21.82 2.79
C VAL A 32 8.27 -21.14 1.44
N THR A 33 7.39 -21.41 0.47
CA THR A 33 7.41 -20.76 -0.84
C THR A 33 7.21 -19.24 -0.73
N VAL A 34 6.33 -18.78 0.16
CA VAL A 34 6.12 -17.34 0.41
C VAL A 34 7.39 -16.68 0.94
N HIS A 35 8.08 -17.32 1.88
CA HIS A 35 9.30 -16.79 2.48
C HIS A 35 10.42 -16.63 1.44
N VAL A 36 10.64 -17.64 0.60
CA VAL A 36 11.65 -17.61 -0.49
C VAL A 36 11.36 -16.47 -1.47
N VAL A 37 10.10 -16.32 -1.88
CA VAL A 37 9.69 -15.24 -2.80
C VAL A 37 9.85 -13.87 -2.12
N ALA A 38 9.49 -13.75 -0.84
CA ALA A 38 9.60 -12.50 -0.10
C ALA A 38 11.06 -12.05 0.06
N GLU A 39 11.98 -12.96 0.41
CA GLU A 39 13.41 -12.65 0.46
C GLU A 39 13.95 -12.19 -0.89
N ARG A 40 13.54 -12.86 -1.97
CA ARG A 40 13.98 -12.54 -3.33
C ARG A 40 13.52 -11.13 -3.73
N VAL A 41 12.25 -10.80 -3.46
CA VAL A 41 11.68 -9.47 -3.71
C VAL A 41 12.37 -8.41 -2.85
N ALA A 42 12.69 -8.71 -1.59
CA ALA A 42 13.41 -7.78 -0.71
C ALA A 42 14.84 -7.47 -1.19
N LYS A 43 15.51 -8.45 -1.83
CA LYS A 43 16.84 -8.29 -2.44
C LYS A 43 16.83 -7.51 -3.77
N GLY A 44 15.66 -7.08 -4.26
CA GLY A 44 15.52 -6.30 -5.49
C GLY A 44 15.55 -7.13 -6.77
N ASN A 45 15.57 -8.46 -6.67
CA ASN A 45 15.51 -9.34 -7.83
C ASN A 45 14.11 -9.28 -8.46
N SER A 46 14.07 -9.26 -9.80
CA SER A 46 12.82 -9.19 -10.55
C SER A 46 11.92 -10.39 -10.26
N VAL A 47 10.62 -10.17 -10.40
CA VAL A 47 9.51 -11.08 -10.13
C VAL A 47 9.50 -12.24 -11.15
N THR A 48 10.56 -13.03 -11.18
CA THR A 48 10.69 -14.21 -12.03
C THR A 48 10.20 -15.42 -11.26
N ALA A 49 9.12 -16.03 -11.77
CA ALA A 49 8.58 -17.27 -11.25
C ALA A 49 9.32 -18.44 -11.92
N HIS A 50 10.11 -19.19 -11.15
CA HIS A 50 10.79 -20.39 -11.67
C HIS A 50 9.90 -21.62 -11.54
N ASN A 51 8.95 -21.59 -10.60
CA ASN A 51 8.07 -22.72 -10.31
C ASN A 51 6.59 -22.29 -10.31
N GLU A 52 5.68 -23.24 -10.53
CA GLU A 52 4.24 -22.96 -10.56
C GLU A 52 3.72 -22.47 -9.19
N LYS A 53 4.29 -23.00 -8.10
CA LYS A 53 4.02 -22.53 -6.73
C LYS A 53 4.44 -21.06 -6.53
N GLU A 54 5.63 -20.68 -7.02
CA GLU A 54 6.07 -19.28 -6.96
C GLU A 54 5.18 -18.37 -7.80
N ARG A 55 4.75 -18.84 -8.99
CA ARG A 55 3.82 -18.10 -9.84
C ARG A 55 2.49 -17.85 -9.13
N LYS A 56 1.99 -18.82 -8.38
CA LYS A 56 0.78 -18.68 -7.55
C LYS A 56 0.96 -17.65 -6.45
N VAL A 57 2.09 -17.66 -5.73
CA VAL A 57 2.43 -16.65 -4.71
C VAL A 57 2.47 -15.24 -5.30
N LEU A 58 3.08 -15.08 -6.48
CA LEU A 58 3.21 -13.78 -7.14
C LEU A 58 1.87 -13.25 -7.64
N ARG A 59 0.99 -14.11 -8.16
CA ARG A 59 -0.39 -13.75 -8.48
C ARG A 59 -1.16 -13.32 -7.24
N LEU A 60 -1.07 -14.10 -6.16
CA LEU A 60 -1.69 -13.78 -4.88
C LEU A 60 -1.22 -12.42 -4.35
N MET A 61 0.09 -12.14 -4.42
CA MET A 61 0.65 -10.85 -4.02
C MET A 61 0.06 -9.68 -4.83
N ASN A 62 -0.13 -9.85 -6.14
CA ASN A 62 -0.74 -8.83 -6.99
C ASN A 62 -2.23 -8.64 -6.68
N GLU A 63 -2.96 -9.70 -6.43
CA GLU A 63 -4.38 -9.65 -6.04
C GLU A 63 -4.56 -8.97 -4.67
N VAL A 64 -3.72 -9.29 -3.69
CA VAL A 64 -3.69 -8.60 -2.38
C VAL A 64 -3.35 -7.11 -2.57
N ARG A 65 -2.40 -6.76 -3.45
CA ARG A 65 -2.08 -5.36 -3.75
C ARG A 65 -3.28 -4.62 -4.35
N LEU A 66 -3.99 -5.24 -5.28
CA LEU A 66 -5.19 -4.66 -5.89
C LEU A 66 -6.32 -4.44 -4.87
N ILE A 67 -6.54 -5.38 -3.94
CA ILE A 67 -7.55 -5.20 -2.90
C ILE A 67 -7.13 -4.11 -1.92
N THR A 68 -5.86 -4.12 -1.51
CA THR A 68 -5.34 -3.14 -0.54
C THR A 68 -5.30 -1.72 -1.08
N SER A 69 -5.26 -1.48 -2.40
CA SER A 69 -5.35 -0.11 -2.94
C SER A 69 -6.66 0.61 -2.55
N HIS A 70 -7.74 -0.15 -2.39
CA HIS A 70 -9.04 0.36 -1.97
C HIS A 70 -9.13 0.55 -0.45
N VAL A 71 -8.24 -0.08 0.32
CA VAL A 71 -8.18 0.04 1.78
C VAL A 71 -7.45 1.32 2.17
N ASP A 72 -8.18 2.28 2.73
CA ASP A 72 -7.59 3.54 3.16
C ASP A 72 -6.49 3.33 4.21
N GLY A 73 -5.33 3.93 3.96
CA GLY A 73 -4.18 3.87 4.86
C GLY A 73 -3.25 2.69 4.59
N SER A 74 -3.60 1.79 3.67
CA SER A 74 -2.69 0.73 3.24
C SER A 74 -1.44 1.32 2.54
N PRO A 75 -0.32 0.58 2.51
CA PRO A 75 0.86 1.01 1.75
C PRO A 75 0.56 1.28 0.27
N THR A 76 -0.30 0.46 -0.35
CA THR A 76 -0.73 0.61 -1.74
C THR A 76 -1.57 1.87 -1.93
N SER A 77 -2.55 2.13 -1.04
CA SER A 77 -3.39 3.33 -1.12
C SER A 77 -2.57 4.61 -0.97
N LYS A 78 -1.58 4.61 -0.06
CA LYS A 78 -0.66 5.74 0.12
C LYS A 78 0.18 5.99 -1.13
N SER A 79 0.67 4.93 -1.78
CA SER A 79 1.43 5.06 -3.01
C SER A 79 0.57 5.59 -4.16
N HIS A 80 -0.68 5.13 -4.26
CA HIS A 80 -1.63 5.62 -5.26
C HIS A 80 -1.91 7.11 -5.09
N ARG A 81 -2.26 7.55 -3.87
CA ARG A 81 -2.52 8.98 -3.57
C ARG A 81 -1.30 9.86 -3.83
N ARG A 82 -0.09 9.41 -3.54
CA ARG A 82 1.12 10.17 -3.90
C ARG A 82 1.27 10.33 -5.42
N ASN A 83 0.92 9.32 -6.19
CA ASN A 83 0.93 9.43 -7.65
C ASN A 83 -0.16 10.39 -8.15
N GLU A 84 -1.37 10.36 -7.57
CA GLU A 84 -2.41 11.34 -7.88
C GLU A 84 -1.96 12.77 -7.59
N ILE A 85 -1.34 13.02 -6.42
CA ILE A 85 -0.79 14.34 -6.08
C ILE A 85 0.26 14.78 -7.11
N ARG A 86 1.16 13.88 -7.53
CA ARG A 86 2.14 14.19 -8.58
C ARG A 86 1.48 14.53 -9.91
N SER A 87 0.47 13.74 -10.32
CA SER A 87 -0.29 14.01 -11.53
C SER A 87 -0.99 15.38 -11.47
N LEU A 88 -1.58 15.73 -10.33
CA LEU A 88 -2.18 17.04 -10.09
C LEU A 88 -1.15 18.16 -10.15
N MET A 89 0.04 17.97 -9.59
CA MET A 89 1.14 18.94 -9.68
C MET A 89 1.61 19.14 -11.13
N MET A 90 1.65 18.07 -11.93
CA MET A 90 2.01 18.16 -13.34
C MET A 90 0.95 18.88 -14.17
N GLU A 91 -0.34 18.68 -13.85
CA GLU A 91 -1.45 19.29 -14.59
C GLU A 91 -1.75 20.73 -14.15
N LYS A 92 -1.73 21.01 -12.84
CA LYS A 92 -2.16 22.28 -12.23
C LYS A 92 -1.00 23.16 -11.77
N GLY A 93 0.23 22.67 -11.85
CA GLY A 93 1.42 23.34 -11.33
C GLY A 93 1.72 22.96 -9.87
N MET A 94 2.93 23.32 -9.41
CA MET A 94 3.35 23.03 -8.03
C MET A 94 2.59 23.91 -7.03
N PRO A 95 2.09 23.34 -5.91
CA PRO A 95 1.52 24.13 -4.84
C PRO A 95 2.61 24.99 -4.19
N SER A 96 2.34 26.29 -4.06
CA SER A 96 3.16 27.21 -3.27
C SER A 96 2.67 27.21 -1.81
N PHE A 97 3.57 26.90 -0.89
CA PHE A 97 3.28 26.96 0.55
C PHE A 97 4.05 28.14 1.15
N PHE A 98 3.31 29.09 1.72
CA PHE A 98 3.89 30.17 2.53
C PHE A 98 3.69 29.80 4.00
N ILE A 99 4.80 29.58 4.71
CA ILE A 99 4.78 29.30 6.14
C ILE A 99 5.33 30.53 6.86
N THR A 100 4.46 31.26 7.54
CA THR A 100 4.89 32.32 8.47
C THR A 100 5.15 31.68 9.81
N VAL A 101 6.43 31.46 10.12
CA VAL A 101 6.84 31.09 11.48
C VAL A 101 7.00 32.39 12.25
N ASN A 102 6.10 32.65 13.21
CA ASN A 102 6.25 33.75 14.16
C ASN A 102 6.72 33.16 15.50
N PRO A 103 8.04 32.99 15.73
CA PRO A 103 8.52 32.50 17.01
C PRO A 103 8.21 33.54 18.09
N ALA A 104 7.80 33.08 19.28
CA ALA A 104 7.72 33.97 20.43
C ALA A 104 9.13 34.44 20.80
N ASP A 105 9.30 35.73 21.12
CA ASP A 105 10.61 36.34 21.43
C ASP A 105 11.38 35.59 22.53
N THR A 106 10.69 34.92 23.46
CA THR A 106 11.29 34.16 24.57
C THR A 106 11.93 32.83 24.15
N PHE A 107 11.60 32.29 22.97
CA PHE A 107 12.09 30.99 22.48
C PHE A 107 12.51 31.06 21.01
N ASN A 108 13.05 32.20 20.56
CA ASN A 108 13.53 32.33 19.19
C ASN A 108 14.89 31.61 19.02
N PRO A 109 15.00 30.56 18.18
CA PRO A 109 16.25 29.84 17.96
C PRO A 109 17.27 30.59 17.07
N ILE A 110 16.95 31.84 16.66
CA ILE A 110 17.78 32.67 15.77
C ILE A 110 18.60 33.72 16.58
N VAL A 111 18.40 33.82 17.90
CA VAL A 111 19.23 34.64 18.80
C VAL A 111 20.10 33.73 19.67
#